data_AF-A0A368F225-F1
#
_entry.id   AF-A0A368F225-F1
#
_cell.length_a   1.000
_cell.length_b   1.000
_cell.length_c   1.000
_cell.angle_alpha   90.00
_cell.angle_beta   90.00
_cell.angle_gamma   90.00
#
_symmetry.space_group_name_H-M   'P 1'
#
loop_
_entity.id
_entity.type
_entity.pdbx_description
1 polymer ?
#
loop_
_entity_poly.entity_id
_entity_poly.type
_entity_poly.pdbx_seq_one_letter_code
_entity_poly.pdbx_strand_id
1 'polypeptide(L)'
;MLNITRIHNAVASVSGMRRMISLARDYATRRVVFGQTQAKWPLHTATLAKMEVETRGCFLLLMEAAQLMGLSLNFNLLFDVSFPSVFKYILYLVTFYNNEVTISTN
;
A
#
# COMPACT_ATOMS: atom_id res chain seq x y z
N MET A 1 -11.77 14.80 -12.02
CA MET A 1 -10.67 14.10 -12.73
C MET A 1 -9.49 13.74 -11.82
N LEU A 2 -8.86 14.68 -11.11
CA LEU A 2 -7.68 14.41 -10.26
C LEU A 2 -7.88 13.39 -9.12
N ASN A 3 -9.08 13.25 -8.56
CA ASN A 3 -9.30 12.31 -7.46
C ASN A 3 -9.25 10.85 -7.92
N ILE A 4 -9.82 10.57 -9.11
CA ILE A 4 -9.88 9.22 -9.68
C ILE A 4 -8.47 8.75 -10.04
N THR A 5 -7.69 9.61 -10.70
CA THR A 5 -6.32 9.26 -11.11
C THR A 5 -5.39 9.04 -9.91
N ARG A 6 -5.59 9.77 -8.80
CA ARG A 6 -4.85 9.54 -7.54
C ARG A 6 -5.13 8.18 -6.92
N ILE A 7 -6.39 7.73 -6.93
CA ILE A 7 -6.73 6.38 -6.46
C ILE A 7 -6.07 5.33 -7.35
N HIS A 8 -6.15 5.47 -8.68
CA HIS A 8 -5.48 4.54 -9.59
C HIS A 8 -3.95 4.50 -9.37
N ASN A 9 -3.32 5.65 -9.09
CA ASN A 9 -1.91 5.69 -8.74
C ASN A 9 -1.63 4.95 -7.42
N ALA A 10 -2.42 5.20 -6.37
CA ALA A 10 -2.28 4.50 -5.10
C ALA A 10 -2.50 2.98 -5.23
N VAL A 11 -3.45 2.54 -6.07
CA VAL A 11 -3.65 1.11 -6.41
C VAL A 11 -2.41 0.54 -7.09
N ALA A 12 -1.84 1.24 -8.07
CA ALA A 12 -0.65 0.79 -8.79
C ALA A 12 0.54 0.62 -7.82
N SER A 13 0.76 1.58 -6.93
CA SER A 13 1.84 1.56 -5.93
C SER A 13 1.71 0.37 -4.96
N VAL A 14 0.53 0.17 -4.35
CA VAL A 14 0.29 -0.98 -3.44
C VAL A 14 0.41 -2.32 -4.17
N SER A 15 -0.06 -2.40 -5.42
CA SER A 15 0.09 -3.62 -6.23
C SER A 15 1.55 -3.95 -6.54
N GLY A 16 2.37 -2.91 -6.78
CA GLY A 16 3.81 -3.04 -6.97
C GLY A 16 4.51 -3.57 -5.72
N MET A 17 4.23 -2.99 -4.55
CA MET A 17 4.76 -3.47 -3.26
C MET A 17 4.42 -4.94 -3.02
N ARG A 18 3.14 -5.31 -3.20
CA ARG A 18 2.67 -6.69 -2.99
C ARG A 18 3.37 -7.68 -3.92
N ARG A 19 3.52 -7.31 -5.19
CA ARG A 19 4.22 -8.12 -6.18
C ARG A 19 5.69 -8.31 -5.80
N MET A 20 6.38 -7.24 -5.40
CA MET A 20 7.78 -7.27 -4.97
C MET A 20 7.99 -8.27 -3.83
N ILE A 21 7.16 -8.19 -2.78
CA ILE A 21 7.25 -9.07 -1.61
C ILE A 21 6.95 -10.53 -1.98
N SER A 22 5.97 -10.76 -2.85
CA SER A 22 5.65 -12.11 -3.32
C SER A 22 6.83 -12.74 -4.06
N LEU A 23 7.49 -11.98 -4.94
CA LEU A 23 8.68 -12.45 -5.65
C LEU A 23 9.87 -12.64 -4.72
N ALA A 24 10.09 -11.73 -3.77
CA ALA A 24 11.17 -11.83 -2.80
C ALA A 24 11.01 -13.06 -1.90
N ARG A 25 9.78 -13.39 -1.48
CA ARG A 25 9.48 -14.59 -0.69
C ARG A 25 9.75 -15.88 -1.46
N ASP A 26 9.33 -15.95 -2.72
CA ASP A 26 9.60 -17.11 -3.58
C ASP A 26 11.10 -17.26 -3.87
N TYR A 27 11.82 -16.16 -4.08
CA TYR A 27 13.27 -16.19 -4.26
C TYR A 27 14.01 -16.63 -2.99
N ALA A 28 13.52 -16.23 -1.81
CA ALA A 28 14.13 -16.56 -0.53
C ALA A 28 14.16 -18.06 -0.23
N THR A 29 13.22 -18.84 -0.77
CA THR A 29 13.18 -20.31 -0.59
C THR A 29 14.10 -21.04 -1.57
N ARG A 30 14.37 -20.46 -2.73
CA ARG A 30 15.19 -21.05 -3.80
C ARG A 30 16.67 -20.71 -3.67
N ARG A 31 16.99 -19.51 -3.15
CA ARG A 31 18.38 -19.04 -3.07
C ARG A 31 19.08 -19.55 -1.81
N VAL A 32 20.20 -20.24 -2.02
CA VAL A 32 21.12 -20.67 -0.96
C VAL A 32 22.27 -19.66 -0.81
N VAL A 33 22.57 -19.27 0.42
CA VAL A 33 23.66 -18.37 0.78
C VAL A 33 24.24 -18.82 2.11
N PHE A 34 25.57 -18.86 2.21
CA PHE A 34 26.27 -19.29 3.43
C PHE A 34 25.78 -20.67 3.94
N GLY A 35 25.54 -21.62 3.03
CA GLY A 35 25.18 -23.00 3.36
C GLY A 35 23.71 -23.26 3.70
N GLN A 36 22.84 -22.24 3.70
CA GLN A 36 21.39 -22.40 3.94
C GLN A 36 20.53 -21.48 3.07
N THR A 37 19.22 -21.72 3.02
CA THR A 37 18.31 -20.88 2.22
C THR A 37 18.16 -19.48 2.84
N GLN A 38 17.96 -18.46 2.01
CA GLN A 38 17.74 -17.08 2.46
C GLN A 38 16.60 -16.96 3.47
N ALA A 39 15.54 -17.76 3.31
CA ALA A 39 14.40 -17.82 4.20
C ALA A 39 14.73 -18.27 5.64
N LYS A 40 15.87 -18.92 5.89
CA LYS A 40 16.29 -19.35 7.25
C LYS A 40 17.04 -18.25 8.01
N TRP A 41 17.49 -17.20 7.33
CA TRP A 41 18.24 -16.13 7.97
C TRP A 41 17.27 -15.18 8.71
N PRO A 42 17.39 -15.03 10.04
CA PRO A 42 16.44 -14.24 10.83
C PRO A 42 16.39 -12.78 10.40
N LEU A 43 17.55 -12.21 10.00
CA LEU A 43 17.64 -10.85 9.49
C LEU A 43 16.81 -10.68 8.20
N HIS A 44 16.92 -11.62 7.26
CA HIS A 44 16.18 -11.56 6.00
C HIS A 44 14.67 -11.68 6.22
N THR A 45 14.25 -12.60 7.09
CA THR A 45 12.84 -12.75 7.45
C THR A 45 12.28 -11.54 8.18
N ALA A 46 13.07 -10.89 9.05
CA ALA A 46 12.66 -9.69 9.75
C ALA A 46 12.44 -8.52 8.79
N THR A 47 13.34 -8.32 7.81
CA THR A 47 13.19 -7.29 6.78
C THR A 47 11.97 -7.53 5.90
N LEU A 48 11.77 -8.78 5.44
CA LEU A 48 10.57 -9.15 4.66
C LEU A 48 9.28 -8.95 5.47
N ALA A 49 9.28 -9.27 6.77
CA ALA A 49 8.13 -9.08 7.64
C ALA A 49 7.79 -7.59 7.82
N LYS A 50 8.78 -6.72 8.01
CA LYS A 50 8.58 -5.27 8.11
C LYS A 50 7.92 -4.71 6.84
N MET A 51 8.45 -5.06 5.67
CA MET A 51 7.88 -4.60 4.39
C MET A 51 6.45 -5.12 4.16
N GLU A 52 6.14 -6.35 4.59
CA GLU A 52 4.77 -6.90 4.52
C GLU A 52 3.80 -6.13 5.43
N VAL A 53 4.22 -5.73 6.63
CA VAL A 53 3.39 -4.93 7.54
C VAL A 53 3.08 -3.57 6.93
N GLU A 54 4.09 -2.87 6.40
CA GLU A 54 3.91 -1.58 5.74
C GLU A 54 2.95 -1.69 4.54
N THR A 55 3.15 -2.70 3.69
CA THR A 55 2.27 -2.94 2.52
C THR A 55 0.83 -3.20 2.92
N ARG A 56 0.59 -3.95 4.02
CA ARG A 56 -0.76 -4.19 4.54
C ARG A 56 -1.39 -2.92 5.10
N GLY A 57 -0.62 -2.08 5.79
CA GLY A 57 -1.09 -0.76 6.24
C GLY A 57 -1.54 0.13 5.07
N CYS A 58 -0.69 0.24 4.05
CA CYS A 58 -0.98 0.97 2.81
C CYS A 58 -2.24 0.45 2.09
N PHE A 59 -2.43 -0.88 2.05
CA PHE A 59 -3.60 -1.51 1.46
C PHE A 59 -4.90 -1.17 2.21
N LEU A 60 -4.88 -1.21 3.54
CA LEU A 60 -6.07 -0.87 4.35
C LEU A 60 -6.47 0.60 4.15
N LEU A 61 -5.50 1.52 4.15
CA LEU A 61 -5.75 2.94 3.89
C LEU A 61 -6.31 3.18 2.48
N LEU A 62 -5.83 2.44 1.48
CA LEU A 62 -6.37 2.50 0.11
C LEU A 62 -7.83 2.04 0.06
N MET A 63 -8.17 0.94 0.74
CA MET A 63 -9.54 0.42 0.77
C MET A 63 -10.50 1.37 1.49
N GLU A 64 -10.05 2.02 2.57
CA GLU A 64 -10.80 3.07 3.25
C GLU A 64 -11.08 4.26 2.30
N ALA A 65 -10.05 4.72 1.58
CA ALA A 65 -10.22 5.79 0.59
C ALA A 65 -11.18 5.40 -0.55
N ALA A 66 -11.17 4.13 -0.99
CA ALA A 66 -12.11 3.61 -1.98
C ALA A 66 -13.56 3.56 -1.43
N GLN A 67 -13.74 3.17 -0.17
CA GLN A 67 -15.05 3.19 0.49
C GLN A 67 -15.60 4.62 0.59
N LEU A 68 -14.77 5.58 1.04
CA LEU A 68 -15.15 6.99 1.12
C LEU A 68 -15.49 7.57 -0.26
N MET A 69 -14.78 7.14 -1.32
CA MET A 69 -15.14 7.53 -2.68
C MET A 69 -16.52 7.00 -3.08
N GLY A 70 -16.82 5.73 -2.79
CA GLY A 70 -18.15 5.15 -3.06
C GLY A 70 -19.26 5.87 -2.30
N LEU A 71 -19.01 6.22 -1.03
CA LEU A 71 -19.91 7.02 -0.21
C LEU A 71 -20.11 8.44 -0.77
N SER A 72 -19.06 9.07 -1.29
CA SER A 72 -19.14 10.39 -1.92
C SER A 72 -19.98 10.40 -3.21
N LEU A 73 -20.07 9.26 -3.90
CA LEU A 73 -20.89 9.10 -5.10
C LEU A 73 -22.38 8.97 -4.75
N ASN A 74 -22.70 8.52 -3.53
CA ASN A 74 -24.06 8.43 -3.04
C ASN A 74 -24.53 9.82 -2.55
N PHE A 75 -25.63 10.28 -3.12
CA PHE A 75 -26.18 11.64 -2.95
C PHE A 75 -26.44 12.06 -1.48
N ASN A 76 -26.60 11.08 -0.58
CA ASN A 76 -26.94 11.32 0.83
C ASN A 76 -25.86 12.04 1.66
N LEU A 77 -24.58 12.05 1.23
CA LEU A 77 -23.48 12.67 1.98
C LEU A 77 -23.05 14.04 1.44
N LEU A 78 -23.70 14.55 0.38
CA LEU A 78 -23.41 15.88 -0.17
C LEU A 78 -23.80 17.04 0.77
N PHE A 79 -24.63 16.77 1.79
CA PHE A 79 -25.09 17.78 2.76
C PHE A 79 -24.20 17.95 3.98
N ASP A 80 -23.20 17.08 4.19
CA ASP A 80 -22.21 17.22 5.26
C ASP A 80 -20.97 17.95 4.74
N VAL A 81 -20.84 19.24 5.08
CA VAL A 81 -19.80 20.16 4.56
C VAL A 81 -18.38 19.70 4.94
N SER A 82 -18.23 18.87 5.97
CA SER A 82 -16.94 18.35 6.43
C SER A 82 -16.42 17.20 5.57
N PHE A 83 -17.31 16.39 4.98
CA PHE A 83 -16.98 15.14 4.29
C PHE A 83 -16.08 15.34 3.04
N PRO A 84 -16.32 16.34 2.16
CA PRO A 84 -15.49 16.57 0.98
C PRO A 84 -14.04 16.99 1.31
N SER A 85 -13.85 17.66 2.45
CA SER A 85 -12.55 18.15 2.90
C SER A 85 -11.70 17.02 3.48
N VAL A 86 -12.31 16.19 4.33
CA VAL A 86 -11.67 14.99 4.91
C VAL A 86 -11.29 13.99 3.80
N PHE A 87 -12.19 13.74 2.85
CA PHE A 87 -11.92 12.86 1.72
C PHE A 87 -10.72 13.30 0.88
N LYS A 88 -10.63 14.60 0.54
CA LYS A 88 -9.48 15.13 -0.21
C LYS A 88 -8.16 14.99 0.55
N TYR A 89 -8.19 15.20 1.87
CA TYR A 89 -7.01 15.09 2.72
C TYR A 89 -6.51 13.64 2.81
N ILE A 90 -7.41 12.69 3.08
CA ILE A 90 -7.11 11.26 3.09
C ILE A 90 -6.54 10.82 1.74
N LEU A 91 -7.14 11.27 0.64
CA LEU A 91 -6.67 10.90 -0.69
C LEU A 91 -5.26 11.41 -0.99
N TYR A 92 -4.91 12.61 -0.51
CA TYR A 92 -3.57 13.15 -0.65
C TYR A 92 -2.55 12.36 0.17
N LEU A 93 -2.89 12.06 1.43
CA LEU A 93 -2.05 11.25 2.31
C LEU A 93 -1.81 9.85 1.76
N VAL A 94 -2.86 9.17 1.28
CA VAL A 94 -2.76 7.83 0.70
C VAL A 94 -1.83 7.82 -0.51
N THR A 95 -1.94 8.82 -1.38
CA THR A 95 -1.09 8.90 -2.59
C THR A 95 0.36 9.19 -2.23
N PHE A 96 0.60 10.11 -1.30
CA PHE A 96 1.95 10.48 -0.86
C PHE A 96 2.64 9.32 -0.14
N TYR A 97 1.98 8.78 0.90
CA TYR A 97 2.53 7.72 1.73
C TYR A 97 2.76 6.43 0.95
N ASN A 98 1.81 6.02 0.10
CA ASN A 98 2.00 4.80 -0.70
C ASN A 98 3.15 4.96 -1.69
N ASN A 99 3.35 6.13 -2.28
CA ASN A 99 4.47 6.34 -3.20
C ASN A 99 5.81 6.35 -2.46
N GLU A 100 5.88 6.98 -1.28
CA GLU A 100 7.08 6.98 -0.46
C GLU A 100 7.50 5.56 -0.04
N VAL A 101 6.56 4.77 0.48
CA VAL A 101 6.80 3.37 0.87
C VAL A 101 7.14 2.49 -0.33
N THR A 102 6.66 2.82 -1.53
CA THR A 102 6.99 2.04 -2.75
C THR A 102 8.44 2.26 -3.16
N ILE A 103 8.95 3.48 -2.96
CA ILE A 103 10.28 3.90 -3.37
C ILE A 103 11.31 3.62 -2.27
N SER A 104 10.88 3.52 -0.99
CA SER A 104 11.78 3.24 0.12
C SER A 104 12.41 1.85 0.02
N THR A 105 13.51 1.77 -0.71
CA THR A 105 14.51 0.72 -0.57
C THR A 105 15.25 0.99 0.73
N ASN A 106 14.82 0.34 1.83
CA ASN A 106 15.63 0.27 3.05
C ASN A 106 17.03 -0.27 2.70
#